data_AF-A0A2H9RNT7-F1
#
_entry.id   AF-A0A2H9RNT7-F1
#
_cell.length_a   1.000
_cell.length_b   1.000
_cell.length_c   1.000
_cell.angle_alpha   90.00
_cell.angle_beta   90.00
_cell.angle_gamma   90.00
#
_symmetry.space_group_name_H-M   'P 1'
#
loop_
_entity.id
_entity.type
_entity.pdbx_description
1 polymer ?
#
loop_
_entity_poly.entity_id
_entity_poly.type
_entity_poly.pdbx_seq_one_letter_code
_entity_poly.pdbx_strand_id
1 'polypeptide(L)'
;MKILCLHVDYIEWKGLKKALKSMEDLSPKEISKKKVEEALVVLTAVEKGDNLNILEDYLKNIKEIAQSVGTKKIVLYPYAHLSSNLGSPKEAVSILENADEKLSKEGYEVSRAPFGYYKSFELKVKGHPLSELSREIVVKGNEEKEKELDLEEVKKLLKEISKSKLDTSKLEDNDHRILGKKMNLWSFSPVAPGMVFWHDKGLAVKNELINYWREIHRRENYQEISTPQIMDSKLWKVSGHWDKYKENNFLTHYEKRPFLAKPMNCPGGMLVYNTEPKSYKDLPLRVGELGIVHRVELSGVLSGLFRVIQFTQDDAHLFCANEKQVKEEIFGIMDMIKEFYKKFNLEFDHVELSTRPEKRIGSDKDWDTAEKLLEKALNEKKIKYKI
;
A
#
# COMPACT_ATOMS: atom_id res chain seq x y z
N MET A 1 3.78 -4.09 18.35
CA MET A 1 3.22 -2.78 18.77
C MET A 1 2.92 -1.91 17.57
N LYS A 2 1.75 -1.28 17.56
CA LYS A 2 1.33 -0.34 16.49
C LYS A 2 1.17 1.07 17.04
N ILE A 3 1.73 2.05 16.33
CA ILE A 3 1.56 3.46 16.65
C ILE A 3 1.06 4.27 15.46
N LEU A 4 0.22 5.26 15.75
CA LEU A 4 -0.19 6.32 14.83
C LEU A 4 0.18 7.66 15.45
N CYS A 5 1.06 8.39 14.77
CA CYS A 5 1.59 9.67 15.19
C CYS A 5 0.87 10.78 14.43
N LEU A 6 0.26 11.71 15.17
CA LEU A 6 -0.47 12.85 14.62
C LEU A 6 0.16 14.16 15.12
N HIS A 7 0.65 15.02 14.22
CA HIS A 7 1.04 16.37 14.57
C HIS A 7 -0.20 17.27 14.56
N VAL A 8 -0.58 17.76 15.74
CA VAL A 8 -1.85 18.45 15.94
C VAL A 8 -1.66 19.92 16.32
N ASP A 9 -2.59 20.77 15.89
CA ASP A 9 -2.80 22.10 16.45
C ASP A 9 -3.18 21.96 17.94
N TYR A 10 -4.09 21.03 18.23
CA TYR A 10 -4.45 20.66 19.59
C TYR A 10 -5.03 19.24 19.67
N ILE A 11 -4.93 18.66 20.87
CA ILE A 11 -5.71 17.51 21.32
C ILE A 11 -6.30 17.82 22.69
N GLU A 12 -7.56 17.42 22.87
CA GLU A 12 -8.28 17.51 24.12
C GLU A 12 -8.88 16.16 24.46
N TRP A 13 -8.78 15.72 25.71
CA TRP A 13 -9.40 14.47 26.16
C TRP A 13 -9.97 14.55 27.57
N LYS A 14 -10.92 13.67 27.88
CA LYS A 14 -11.52 13.50 29.20
C LYS A 14 -11.80 12.02 29.47
N GLY A 15 -11.44 11.55 30.67
CA GLY A 15 -11.84 10.23 31.15
C GLY A 15 -13.33 10.22 31.50
N LEU A 16 -14.06 9.19 31.07
CA LEU A 16 -15.50 9.06 31.30
C LEU A 16 -15.81 8.00 32.36
N LYS A 17 -15.68 6.72 32.00
CA LYS A 17 -15.97 5.59 32.88
C LYS A 17 -14.85 4.56 32.80
N LYS A 18 -14.59 3.85 33.89
CA LYS A 18 -13.59 2.77 33.93
C LYS A 18 -14.02 1.65 32.97
N ALA A 19 -13.11 1.24 32.09
CA ALA A 19 -13.33 0.18 31.10
C ALA A 19 -12.76 -1.16 31.59
N LEU A 20 -11.61 -1.13 32.27
CA LEU A 20 -10.92 -2.32 32.79
C LEU A 20 -11.08 -2.41 34.30
N LYS A 21 -11.88 -3.37 34.79
CA LYS A 21 -12.09 -3.58 36.24
C LYS A 21 -10.83 -4.01 36.99
N SER A 22 -9.89 -4.64 36.29
CA SER A 22 -8.65 -5.21 36.85
C SER A 22 -7.52 -4.20 37.07
N MET A 23 -7.72 -2.93 36.69
CA MET A 23 -6.73 -1.86 36.86
C MET A 23 -7.01 -1.07 38.14
N GLU A 24 -5.98 -0.44 38.70
CA GLU A 24 -6.14 0.51 39.81
C GLU A 24 -6.98 1.72 39.39
N ASP A 25 -7.67 2.34 40.36
CA ASP A 25 -8.44 3.57 40.11
C ASP A 25 -7.49 4.77 39.96
N LEU A 26 -7.66 5.50 38.87
CA LEU A 26 -6.95 6.76 38.64
C LEU A 26 -7.59 7.89 39.46
N SER A 27 -6.77 8.84 39.89
CA SER A 27 -7.26 10.00 40.65
C SER A 27 -8.18 10.90 39.81
N PRO A 28 -9.08 11.69 40.44
CA PRO A 28 -9.94 12.64 39.73
C PRO A 28 -9.17 13.62 38.82
N LYS A 29 -7.91 13.93 39.18
CA LYS A 29 -7.04 14.81 38.39
C LYS A 29 -6.56 14.14 37.10
N GLU A 30 -6.30 12.84 37.11
CA GLU A 30 -5.81 12.08 35.96
C GLU A 30 -6.90 11.79 34.92
N ILE A 31 -8.16 11.75 35.34
CA ILE A 31 -9.33 11.59 34.45
C ILE A 31 -9.94 12.93 34.01
N SER A 32 -9.45 14.04 34.57
CA SER A 32 -9.97 15.37 34.26
C SER A 32 -9.70 15.77 32.80
N LYS A 33 -10.44 16.78 32.34
CA LYS A 33 -10.32 17.29 30.99
C LYS A 33 -8.95 17.95 30.81
N LYS A 34 -8.15 17.49 29.85
CA LYS A 34 -6.82 18.05 29.54
C LYS A 34 -6.74 18.42 28.06
N LYS A 35 -6.18 19.60 27.77
CA LYS A 35 -5.90 20.08 26.42
C LYS A 35 -4.40 20.32 26.27
N VAL A 36 -3.82 19.87 25.17
CA VAL A 36 -2.43 20.10 24.80
C VAL A 36 -2.41 20.66 23.38
N GLU A 37 -1.71 21.77 23.20
CA GLU A 37 -1.56 22.47 21.92
C GLU A 37 -0.17 22.21 21.34
N GLU A 38 -0.08 22.20 20.01
CA GLU A 38 1.18 22.08 19.25
C GLU A 38 1.99 20.82 19.61
N ALA A 39 1.32 19.67 19.61
CA ALA A 39 1.88 18.42 20.11
C ALA A 39 1.96 17.32 19.05
N LEU A 40 2.85 16.37 19.29
CA LEU A 40 2.83 15.06 18.63
C LEU A 40 1.99 14.10 19.48
N VAL A 41 0.83 13.71 18.98
CA VAL A 41 -0.02 12.69 19.59
C VAL A 41 0.42 11.33 19.11
N VAL A 42 0.79 10.46 20.03
CA VAL A 42 1.23 9.08 19.75
C VAL A 42 0.14 8.13 20.22
N LEU A 43 -0.79 7.81 19.31
CA LEU A 43 -1.82 6.81 19.53
C LEU A 43 -1.16 5.42 19.51
N THR A 44 -1.25 4.67 20.61
CA THR A 44 -0.47 3.45 20.82
C THR A 44 -1.36 2.25 21.13
N ALA A 45 -1.18 1.14 20.38
CA ALA A 45 -1.70 -0.18 20.71
C ALA A 45 -0.55 -1.16 20.94
N VAL A 46 -0.46 -1.66 22.17
CA VAL A 46 0.45 -2.74 22.55
C VAL A 46 -0.19 -4.08 22.23
N GLU A 47 0.55 -4.95 21.56
CA GLU A 47 0.13 -6.24 21.01
C GLU A 47 0.68 -7.40 21.83
N LYS A 48 0.15 -8.61 21.61
CA LYS A 48 0.69 -9.81 22.28
C LYS A 48 2.14 -10.06 21.88
N GLY A 49 2.98 -10.33 22.89
CA GLY A 49 4.41 -10.56 22.70
C GLY A 49 5.27 -9.30 22.81
N ASP A 50 4.65 -8.12 22.78
CA ASP A 50 5.33 -6.86 23.09
C ASP A 50 5.77 -6.83 24.56
N ASN A 51 7.01 -6.43 24.79
CA ASN A 51 7.59 -6.27 26.11
C ASN A 51 8.57 -5.08 26.10
N LEU A 52 9.24 -4.80 27.21
CA LEU A 52 10.15 -3.65 27.34
C LEU A 52 11.30 -3.62 26.31
N ASN A 53 11.60 -4.71 25.62
CA ASN A 53 12.62 -4.71 24.56
C ASN A 53 12.25 -3.81 23.37
N ILE A 54 10.96 -3.53 23.14
CA ILE A 54 10.53 -2.61 22.07
C ILE A 54 10.72 -1.14 22.42
N LEU A 55 11.01 -0.83 23.69
CA LEU A 55 10.98 0.53 24.21
C LEU A 55 12.00 1.44 23.52
N GLU A 56 13.18 0.91 23.16
CA GLU A 56 14.20 1.70 22.46
C GLU A 56 13.76 2.08 21.05
N ASP A 57 13.24 1.13 20.28
CA ASP A 57 12.70 1.39 18.94
C ASP A 57 11.48 2.31 18.99
N TYR A 58 10.63 2.16 20.01
CA TYR A 58 9.49 3.04 20.25
C TYR A 58 9.90 4.49 20.47
N LEU A 59 10.83 4.71 21.40
CA LEU A 59 11.36 6.03 21.70
C LEU A 59 12.09 6.64 20.51
N LYS A 60 12.86 5.83 19.78
CA LYS A 60 13.54 6.27 18.56
C LYS A 60 12.54 6.81 17.52
N ASN A 61 11.48 6.05 17.23
CA ASN A 61 10.45 6.48 16.27
C ASN A 61 9.74 7.76 16.71
N ILE A 62 9.36 7.86 17.99
CA ILE A 62 8.73 9.08 18.52
C ILE A 62 9.67 10.28 18.34
N LYS A 63 10.95 10.14 18.70
CA LYS A 63 11.93 11.22 18.64
C LYS A 63 12.24 11.65 17.20
N GLU A 64 12.40 10.71 16.28
CA GLU A 64 12.61 11.02 14.86
C GLU A 64 11.44 11.83 14.28
N ILE A 65 10.20 11.42 14.59
CA ILE A 65 9.01 12.14 14.12
C ILE A 65 8.91 13.51 14.80
N ALA A 66 9.09 13.58 16.12
CA ALA A 66 9.03 14.82 16.89
C ALA A 66 10.04 15.86 16.37
N GLN A 67 11.26 15.42 16.04
CA GLN A 67 12.28 16.25 15.41
C GLN A 67 11.88 16.71 14.00
N SER A 68 11.34 15.81 13.17
CA SER A 68 10.93 16.14 11.81
C SER A 68 9.80 17.18 11.74
N VAL A 69 8.92 17.19 12.75
CA VAL A 69 7.79 18.13 12.82
C VAL A 69 8.06 19.32 13.77
N GLY A 70 9.23 19.35 14.41
CA GLY A 70 9.70 20.47 15.22
C GLY A 70 8.97 20.66 16.56
N THR A 71 8.43 19.61 17.18
CA THR A 71 7.74 19.71 18.49
C THR A 71 8.48 19.00 19.61
N LYS A 72 8.42 19.59 20.82
CA LYS A 72 8.87 18.97 22.08
C LYS A 72 7.72 18.44 22.93
N LYS A 73 6.47 18.70 22.55
CA LYS A 73 5.29 18.28 23.30
C LYS A 73 4.81 16.94 22.76
N ILE A 74 4.75 15.93 23.62
CA ILE A 74 4.35 14.57 23.25
C ILE A 74 3.12 14.17 24.07
N VAL A 75 2.08 13.69 23.39
CA VAL A 75 0.91 13.10 24.04
C VAL A 75 0.93 11.59 23.81
N LEU A 76 1.27 10.82 24.84
CA LEU A 76 1.17 9.36 24.81
C LEU A 76 -0.28 8.94 25.07
N TYR A 77 -0.94 8.43 24.03
CA TYR A 77 -2.36 8.15 24.07
C TYR A 77 -2.64 6.66 23.83
N PRO A 78 -3.08 5.88 24.85
CA PRO A 78 -3.42 4.48 24.65
C PRO A 78 -4.68 4.34 23.80
N TYR A 79 -4.54 3.71 22.64
CA TYR A 79 -5.56 3.59 21.60
C TYR A 79 -5.65 2.16 21.07
N ALA A 80 -6.37 1.31 21.81
CA ALA A 80 -6.50 -0.13 21.52
C ALA A 80 -7.08 -0.45 20.14
N HIS A 81 -7.79 0.48 19.50
CA HIS A 81 -8.42 0.25 18.20
C HIS A 81 -7.44 0.15 17.01
N LEU A 82 -6.14 0.42 17.22
CA LEU A 82 -5.11 0.22 16.17
C LEU A 82 -4.74 -1.25 15.96
N SER A 83 -5.09 -2.15 16.89
CA SER A 83 -4.77 -3.57 16.77
C SER A 83 -5.91 -4.47 17.23
N SER A 84 -6.08 -5.58 16.51
CA SER A 84 -6.96 -6.70 16.89
C SER A 84 -6.28 -7.71 17.82
N ASN A 85 -4.96 -7.61 18.03
CA ASN A 85 -4.16 -8.58 18.79
C ASN A 85 -3.53 -7.96 20.04
N LEU A 86 -4.36 -7.40 20.93
CA LEU A 86 -3.91 -6.64 22.10
C LEU A 86 -3.13 -7.48 23.12
N GLY A 87 -2.04 -6.91 23.63
CA GLY A 87 -1.21 -7.44 24.71
C GLY A 87 -1.86 -7.26 26.09
N SER A 88 -1.13 -7.63 27.15
CA SER A 88 -1.70 -7.51 28.50
C SER A 88 -1.79 -6.04 28.94
N PRO A 89 -2.83 -5.65 29.71
CA PRO A 89 -2.93 -4.31 30.28
C PRO A 89 -1.71 -3.89 31.10
N LYS A 90 -1.10 -4.83 31.84
CA LYS A 90 0.07 -4.59 32.69
C LYS A 90 1.30 -4.20 31.86
N GLU A 91 1.57 -4.95 30.79
CA GLU A 91 2.67 -4.64 29.86
C GLU A 91 2.45 -3.30 29.18
N ALA A 92 1.22 -3.03 28.72
CA ALA A 92 0.89 -1.78 28.05
C ALA A 92 1.11 -0.55 28.95
N VAL A 93 0.70 -0.63 30.21
CA VAL A 93 0.93 0.42 31.21
C VAL A 93 2.42 0.60 31.48
N SER A 94 3.13 -0.50 31.70
CA SER A 94 4.58 -0.48 31.96
C SER A 94 5.36 0.16 30.81
N ILE A 95 5.05 -0.17 29.55
CA ILE A 95 5.69 0.43 28.37
C ILE A 95 5.42 1.93 28.30
N LEU A 96 4.17 2.37 28.52
CA LEU A 96 3.80 3.79 28.47
C LEU A 96 4.43 4.60 29.61
N GLU A 97 4.56 4.03 30.81
CA GLU A 97 5.27 4.62 31.95
C GLU A 97 6.75 4.81 31.69
N ASN A 98 7.42 3.75 31.23
CA ASN A 98 8.84 3.83 30.90
C ASN A 98 9.12 4.77 29.73
N ALA A 99 8.19 4.86 28.76
CA ALA A 99 8.32 5.80 27.65
C ALA A 99 8.21 7.25 28.13
N ASP A 100 7.26 7.56 29.00
CA ASP A 100 7.10 8.87 29.63
C ASP A 100 8.35 9.28 30.40
N GLU A 101 8.83 8.42 31.31
CA GLU A 101 10.02 8.72 32.10
C GLU A 101 11.26 9.01 31.23
N LYS A 102 11.49 8.22 30.17
CA LYS A 102 12.64 8.39 29.29
C LYS A 102 12.53 9.64 28.43
N LEU A 103 11.36 9.90 27.83
CA LEU A 103 11.13 11.12 27.05
C LEU A 103 11.25 12.38 27.91
N SER A 104 10.70 12.35 29.11
CA SER A 104 10.79 13.46 30.07
C SER A 104 12.24 13.73 30.49
N LYS A 105 13.04 12.69 30.74
CA LYS A 105 14.49 12.82 31.01
C LYS A 105 15.29 13.40 29.84
N GLU A 106 14.84 13.18 28.62
CA GLU A 106 15.43 13.73 27.39
C GLU A 106 14.91 15.14 27.03
N GLY A 107 14.10 15.77 27.89
CA GLY A 107 13.67 17.16 27.75
C GLY A 107 12.41 17.37 26.91
N TYR A 108 11.58 16.33 26.72
CA TYR A 108 10.25 16.46 26.13
C TYR A 108 9.19 16.76 27.19
N GLU A 109 8.17 17.53 26.80
CA GLU A 109 6.98 17.78 27.62
C GLU A 109 5.95 16.68 27.37
N VAL A 110 5.90 15.68 28.23
CA VAL A 110 5.05 14.50 28.03
C VAL A 110 3.72 14.65 28.76
N SER A 111 2.64 14.27 28.08
CA SER A 111 1.31 14.12 28.68
C SER A 111 0.73 12.76 28.34
N ARG A 112 0.11 12.10 29.32
CA ARG A 112 -0.54 10.80 29.13
C ARG A 112 -2.05 10.90 29.25
N ALA A 113 -2.74 10.22 28.33
CA ALA A 113 -4.16 9.99 28.48
C ALA A 113 -4.43 8.75 29.37
N PRO A 114 -5.52 8.73 30.14
CA PRO A 114 -5.77 7.67 31.12
C PRO A 114 -5.90 6.30 30.46
N PHE A 115 -5.11 5.33 30.92
CA PHE A 115 -5.19 3.94 30.48
C PHE A 115 -6.35 3.22 31.18
N GLY A 116 -7.06 2.32 30.48
CA GLY A 116 -8.13 1.52 31.09
C GLY A 116 -9.45 2.26 31.35
N TYR A 117 -9.59 3.50 30.88
CA TYR A 117 -10.84 4.27 30.90
C TYR A 117 -11.36 4.48 29.48
N TYR A 118 -12.69 4.50 29.34
CA TYR A 118 -13.33 5.10 28.18
C TYR A 118 -13.04 6.60 28.19
N LYS A 119 -12.73 7.14 27.02
CA LYS A 119 -12.31 8.53 26.84
C LYS A 119 -13.13 9.15 25.73
N SER A 120 -13.48 10.42 25.90
CA SER A 120 -13.79 11.29 24.77
C SER A 120 -12.53 12.07 24.42
N PHE A 121 -12.29 12.29 23.13
CA PHE A 121 -11.24 13.20 22.68
C PHE A 121 -11.66 13.96 21.42
N GLU A 122 -11.10 15.15 21.26
CA GLU A 122 -11.22 15.99 20.08
C GLU A 122 -9.80 16.42 19.70
N LEU A 123 -9.47 16.41 18.42
CA LEU A 123 -8.16 16.85 17.94
C LEU A 123 -8.28 17.50 16.56
N LYS A 124 -7.34 18.40 16.28
CA LYS A 124 -7.21 19.06 14.97
C LYS A 124 -5.81 18.81 14.43
N VAL A 125 -5.71 18.00 13.38
CA VAL A 125 -4.44 17.62 12.74
C VAL A 125 -3.97 18.71 11.78
N LYS A 126 -2.66 18.94 11.71
CA LYS A 126 -2.07 19.91 10.77
C LYS A 126 -2.07 19.38 9.33
N GLY A 127 -2.34 20.24 8.35
CA GLY A 127 -2.41 19.87 6.93
C GLY A 127 -1.05 19.80 6.21
N HIS A 128 -0.09 19.01 6.68
CA HIS A 128 1.17 18.74 5.97
C HIS A 128 1.39 17.22 5.84
N PRO A 129 1.98 16.72 4.72
CA PRO A 129 2.42 15.34 4.54
C PRO A 129 3.08 14.60 5.74
N LEU A 130 3.75 15.29 6.66
CA LEU A 130 4.42 14.67 7.82
C LEU A 130 3.54 14.61 9.07
N SER A 131 2.31 15.15 8.99
CA SER A 131 1.42 15.24 10.14
C SER A 131 0.72 13.94 10.49
N GLU A 132 0.68 12.97 9.58
CA GLU A 132 0.02 11.68 9.77
C GLU A 132 1.00 10.55 9.43
N LEU A 133 1.58 9.91 10.44
CA LEU A 133 2.59 8.87 10.26
C LEU A 133 2.25 7.63 11.07
N SER A 134 2.16 6.48 10.42
CA SER A 134 1.96 5.18 11.09
C SER A 134 3.26 4.38 11.13
N ARG A 135 3.54 3.69 12.24
CA ARG A 135 4.67 2.76 12.38
C ARG A 135 4.24 1.46 13.05
N GLU A 136 4.86 0.37 12.64
CA GLU A 136 4.79 -0.94 13.30
C GLU A 136 6.16 -1.28 13.88
N ILE A 137 6.18 -1.61 15.17
CA ILE A 137 7.39 -1.92 15.92
C ILE A 137 7.27 -3.38 16.37
N VAL A 138 8.25 -4.19 15.97
CA VAL A 138 8.28 -5.63 16.20
C VAL A 138 9.51 -5.99 17.04
N VAL A 139 9.35 -6.86 18.03
CA VAL A 139 10.47 -7.41 18.82
C VAL A 139 11.40 -8.17 17.87
N LYS A 140 12.62 -7.67 17.67
CA LYS A 140 13.67 -8.42 16.97
C LYS A 140 14.08 -9.62 17.83
N GLY A 141 13.66 -10.82 17.44
CA GLY A 141 14.09 -12.06 18.10
C GLY A 141 13.01 -13.11 18.32
N ASN A 142 11.73 -12.81 18.07
CA ASN A 142 10.76 -13.88 17.88
C ASN A 142 10.83 -14.37 16.44
N GLU A 143 11.83 -15.21 16.14
CA GLU A 143 11.52 -16.32 15.24
C GLU A 143 10.40 -17.08 15.93
N GLU A 144 9.17 -16.90 15.48
CA GLU A 144 8.07 -17.78 15.88
C GLU A 144 8.53 -19.19 15.55
N LYS A 145 8.95 -19.96 16.56
CA LYS A 145 9.01 -21.41 16.43
C LYS A 145 7.61 -21.80 15.99
N GLU A 146 7.47 -22.31 14.77
CA GLU A 146 6.23 -22.90 14.29
C GLU A 146 5.78 -23.91 15.34
N LYS A 147 4.79 -23.50 16.14
CA LYS A 147 4.14 -24.35 17.10
C LYS A 147 3.17 -25.18 16.28
N GLU A 148 3.24 -26.51 16.37
CA GLU A 148 2.22 -27.36 15.77
C GLU A 148 0.85 -26.94 16.33
N LEU A 149 -0.05 -26.58 15.42
CA LEU A 149 -1.40 -26.15 15.76
C LEU A 149 -2.20 -27.34 16.28
N ASP A 150 -2.84 -27.19 17.43
CA ASP A 150 -3.76 -28.21 17.92
C ASP A 150 -5.13 -28.13 17.20
N LEU A 151 -5.94 -29.17 17.35
CA LEU A 151 -7.26 -29.27 16.70
C LEU A 151 -8.22 -28.13 17.08
N GLU A 152 -8.07 -27.55 18.26
CA GLU A 152 -8.94 -26.49 18.76
C GLU A 152 -8.53 -25.13 18.19
N GLU A 153 -7.23 -24.88 18.08
CA GLU A 153 -6.62 -23.76 17.36
C GLU A 153 -7.00 -23.79 15.87
N VAL A 154 -6.93 -24.95 15.21
CA VAL A 154 -7.38 -25.11 13.82
C VAL A 154 -8.86 -24.75 13.66
N LYS A 155 -9.73 -25.25 14.54
CA LYS A 155 -11.16 -24.91 14.53
C LYS A 155 -11.40 -23.40 14.72
N LYS A 156 -10.60 -22.75 15.55
CA LYS A 156 -10.67 -21.31 15.78
C LYS A 156 -10.24 -20.54 14.53
N LEU A 157 -9.11 -20.90 13.92
CA LEU A 157 -8.63 -20.30 12.68
C LEU A 157 -9.65 -20.47 11.55
N LEU A 158 -10.26 -21.65 11.39
CA LEU A 158 -11.32 -21.87 10.41
C LEU A 158 -12.52 -20.93 10.61
N LYS A 159 -12.92 -20.67 11.85
CA LYS A 159 -13.98 -19.69 12.15
C LYS A 159 -13.56 -18.26 11.78
N GLU A 160 -12.29 -17.89 11.96
CA GLU A 160 -11.78 -16.57 11.57
C GLU A 160 -11.75 -16.43 10.03
N ILE A 161 -11.25 -17.44 9.32
CA ILE A 161 -11.21 -17.49 7.85
C ILE A 161 -12.62 -17.40 7.24
N SER A 162 -13.59 -18.08 7.84
CA SER A 162 -14.98 -18.11 7.35
C SER A 162 -15.71 -16.76 7.46
N LYS A 163 -15.19 -15.80 8.22
CA LYS A 163 -15.77 -14.47 8.38
C LYS A 163 -15.42 -13.58 7.19
N SER A 164 -15.99 -13.90 6.04
CA SER A 164 -15.99 -13.01 4.88
C SER A 164 -17.37 -12.37 4.77
N LYS A 165 -17.46 -11.06 5.10
CA LYS A 165 -18.67 -10.29 4.82
C LYS A 165 -18.30 -8.97 4.19
N LEU A 166 -18.50 -8.89 2.89
CA LEU A 166 -18.50 -7.62 2.19
C LEU A 166 -19.73 -6.82 2.67
N ASP A 167 -19.50 -5.64 3.25
CA ASP A 167 -20.59 -4.73 3.59
C ASP A 167 -21.10 -4.06 2.32
N THR A 168 -22.29 -4.47 1.88
CA THR A 168 -22.96 -3.93 0.70
C THR A 168 -24.11 -2.98 1.06
N SER A 169 -24.31 -2.67 2.35
CA SER A 169 -25.50 -1.95 2.82
C SER A 169 -25.64 -0.52 2.29
N LYS A 170 -24.53 0.10 1.89
CA LYS A 170 -24.45 1.49 1.39
C LYS A 170 -24.18 1.59 -0.12
N LEU A 171 -24.31 0.49 -0.86
CA LEU A 171 -23.94 0.42 -2.27
C LEU A 171 -25.19 0.40 -3.17
N GLU A 172 -25.08 1.03 -4.34
CA GLU A 172 -26.12 1.01 -5.36
C GLU A 172 -26.26 -0.38 -6.01
N ASP A 173 -27.46 -0.73 -6.50
CA ASP A 173 -27.74 -2.07 -7.01
C ASP A 173 -26.89 -2.49 -8.22
N ASN A 174 -26.38 -1.54 -8.99
CA ASN A 174 -25.51 -1.72 -10.14
C ASN A 174 -24.00 -1.78 -9.78
N ASP A 175 -23.64 -1.61 -8.51
CA ASP A 175 -22.26 -1.68 -8.06
C ASP A 175 -21.66 -3.07 -8.34
N HIS A 176 -20.46 -3.12 -8.91
CA HIS A 176 -19.80 -4.37 -9.31
C HIS A 176 -19.63 -5.33 -8.14
N ARG A 177 -19.56 -4.84 -6.91
CA ARG A 177 -19.45 -5.66 -5.71
C ARG A 177 -20.76 -6.36 -5.36
N ILE A 178 -21.89 -5.69 -5.58
CA ILE A 178 -23.21 -6.30 -5.44
C ILE A 178 -23.43 -7.31 -6.56
N LEU A 179 -23.17 -6.91 -7.82
CA LEU A 179 -23.36 -7.78 -8.98
C LEU A 179 -22.44 -9.00 -8.94
N GLY A 180 -21.15 -8.81 -8.63
CA GLY A 180 -20.17 -9.89 -8.50
C GLY A 180 -20.58 -10.95 -7.49
N LYS A 181 -21.19 -10.53 -6.37
CA LYS A 181 -21.77 -11.43 -5.37
C LYS A 181 -23.05 -12.10 -5.86
N LYS A 182 -24.02 -11.34 -6.40
CA LYS A 182 -25.31 -11.86 -6.92
C LYS A 182 -25.08 -12.91 -8.02
N MET A 183 -24.08 -12.69 -8.87
CA MET A 183 -23.75 -13.53 -10.03
C MET A 183 -22.71 -14.62 -9.72
N ASN A 184 -22.18 -14.66 -8.49
CA ASN A 184 -21.15 -15.60 -8.07
C ASN A 184 -19.89 -15.56 -8.94
N LEU A 185 -19.38 -14.36 -9.24
CA LEU A 185 -18.22 -14.15 -10.13
C LEU A 185 -16.89 -14.24 -9.38
N TRP A 186 -16.84 -13.74 -8.15
CA TRP A 186 -15.62 -13.66 -7.35
C TRP A 186 -15.95 -13.44 -5.87
N SER A 187 -14.95 -13.64 -5.01
CA SER A 187 -15.01 -13.30 -3.60
C SER A 187 -13.69 -12.73 -3.09
N PHE A 188 -13.74 -12.17 -1.88
CA PHE A 188 -12.56 -11.80 -1.10
C PHE A 188 -12.57 -12.58 0.21
N SER A 189 -11.38 -12.88 0.70
CA SER A 189 -11.17 -13.57 1.97
C SER A 189 -10.20 -12.78 2.85
N PRO A 190 -10.44 -12.70 4.18
CA PRO A 190 -9.50 -12.08 5.11
C PRO A 190 -8.08 -12.66 5.07
N VAL A 191 -7.91 -13.90 4.58
CA VAL A 191 -6.59 -14.55 4.46
C VAL A 191 -5.74 -13.97 3.33
N ALA A 192 -6.35 -13.28 2.37
CA ALA A 192 -5.68 -12.64 1.26
C ALA A 192 -6.39 -11.30 0.94
N PRO A 193 -6.25 -10.31 1.83
CA PRO A 193 -6.95 -9.03 1.69
C PRO A 193 -6.54 -8.36 0.38
N GLY A 194 -7.51 -7.80 -0.33
CA GLY A 194 -7.28 -7.15 -1.63
C GLY A 194 -6.80 -8.11 -2.73
N MET A 195 -6.86 -9.42 -2.54
CA MET A 195 -6.55 -10.42 -3.58
C MET A 195 -7.81 -11.21 -3.93
N VAL A 196 -8.12 -11.27 -5.21
CA VAL A 196 -9.42 -11.76 -5.70
C VAL A 196 -9.41 -13.28 -5.80
N PHE A 197 -10.41 -13.92 -5.20
CA PHE A 197 -10.74 -15.32 -5.45
C PHE A 197 -11.73 -15.37 -6.62
N TRP A 198 -11.22 -15.65 -7.82
CA TRP A 198 -12.07 -15.80 -9.00
C TRP A 198 -12.85 -17.10 -8.93
N HIS A 199 -14.17 -17.01 -9.10
CA HIS A 199 -15.03 -18.19 -9.23
C HIS A 199 -15.14 -18.56 -10.71
N ASP A 200 -15.66 -19.74 -11.00
CA ASP A 200 -15.79 -20.28 -12.37
C ASP A 200 -16.37 -19.26 -13.37
N LYS A 201 -17.53 -18.68 -13.07
CA LYS A 201 -18.19 -17.69 -13.94
C LYS A 201 -17.39 -16.41 -14.14
N GLY A 202 -16.76 -15.88 -13.09
CA GLY A 202 -15.96 -14.66 -13.21
C GLY A 202 -14.64 -14.92 -13.93
N LEU A 203 -14.05 -16.10 -13.72
CA LEU A 203 -12.85 -16.53 -14.42
C LEU A 203 -13.13 -16.73 -15.92
N ALA A 204 -14.31 -17.26 -16.28
CA ALA A 204 -14.73 -17.35 -17.68
C ALA A 204 -14.75 -15.97 -18.35
N VAL A 205 -15.38 -14.97 -17.72
CA VAL A 205 -15.37 -13.57 -18.23
C VAL A 205 -13.95 -13.03 -18.35
N LYS A 206 -13.11 -13.21 -17.33
CA LYS A 206 -11.70 -12.79 -17.37
C LYS A 206 -10.93 -13.44 -18.52
N ASN A 207 -11.15 -14.73 -18.75
CA ASN A 207 -10.47 -15.47 -19.82
C ASN A 207 -10.90 -14.98 -21.21
N GLU A 208 -12.17 -14.65 -21.42
CA GLU A 208 -12.62 -14.06 -22.68
C GLU A 208 -11.96 -12.70 -22.96
N LEU A 209 -11.80 -11.86 -21.94
CA LEU A 209 -11.06 -10.60 -22.06
C LEU A 209 -9.59 -10.84 -22.42
N ILE A 210 -8.95 -11.82 -21.78
CA ILE A 210 -7.57 -12.22 -22.08
C ILE A 210 -7.44 -12.78 -23.49
N ASN A 211 -8.40 -13.59 -23.95
CA ASN A 211 -8.39 -14.15 -25.29
C ASN A 211 -8.50 -13.05 -26.34
N TYR A 212 -9.39 -12.08 -26.13
CA TYR A 212 -9.48 -10.90 -27.00
C TYR A 212 -8.20 -10.07 -26.97
N TRP A 213 -7.60 -9.86 -25.79
CA TRP A 213 -6.30 -9.20 -25.66
C TRP A 213 -5.23 -9.91 -26.51
N ARG A 214 -5.13 -11.24 -26.40
CA ARG A 214 -4.17 -12.06 -27.16
C ARG A 214 -4.43 -12.01 -28.67
N GLU A 215 -5.69 -12.00 -29.10
CA GLU A 215 -6.07 -11.88 -30.50
C GLU A 215 -5.50 -10.59 -31.12
N ILE A 216 -5.79 -9.45 -30.48
CA ILE A 216 -5.30 -8.14 -30.93
C ILE A 216 -3.77 -8.10 -30.89
N HIS A 217 -3.16 -8.50 -29.77
CA HIS A 217 -1.71 -8.40 -29.61
C HIS A 217 -0.94 -9.28 -30.59
N ARG A 218 -1.44 -10.48 -30.91
CA ARG A 218 -0.85 -11.33 -31.96
C ARG A 218 -0.98 -10.70 -33.34
N ARG A 219 -2.13 -10.10 -33.66
CA ARG A 219 -2.35 -9.38 -34.94
C ARG A 219 -1.36 -8.22 -35.09
N GLU A 220 -1.09 -7.51 -34.01
CA GLU A 220 -0.14 -6.39 -33.97
C GLU A 220 1.32 -6.82 -33.71
N ASN A 221 1.64 -8.12 -33.82
CA ASN A 221 2.98 -8.70 -33.69
C ASN A 221 3.67 -8.50 -32.34
N TYR A 222 2.91 -8.50 -31.24
CA TYR A 222 3.46 -8.56 -29.89
C TYR A 222 3.91 -9.98 -29.55
N GLN A 223 5.03 -10.07 -28.86
CA GLN A 223 5.53 -11.30 -28.24
C GLN A 223 5.01 -11.36 -26.80
N GLU A 224 4.17 -12.35 -26.50
CA GLU A 224 3.72 -12.62 -25.14
C GLU A 224 4.83 -13.34 -24.36
N ILE A 225 5.30 -12.74 -23.27
CA ILE A 225 6.29 -13.31 -22.35
C ILE A 225 5.69 -13.49 -20.96
N SER A 226 6.42 -14.14 -20.06
CA SER A 226 6.06 -14.25 -18.64
C SER A 226 7.33 -14.20 -17.81
N THR A 227 7.33 -13.38 -16.75
CA THR A 227 8.47 -13.20 -15.86
C THR A 227 8.14 -13.64 -14.42
N PRO A 228 9.11 -14.12 -13.62
CA PRO A 228 8.85 -14.58 -12.25
C PRO A 228 8.22 -13.49 -11.37
N GLN A 229 7.32 -13.86 -10.47
CA GLN A 229 6.67 -12.93 -9.55
C GLN A 229 7.57 -12.54 -8.37
N ILE A 230 8.47 -13.42 -7.93
CA ILE A 230 9.37 -13.17 -6.80
C ILE A 230 10.80 -13.05 -7.34
N MET A 231 11.44 -11.89 -7.15
CA MET A 231 12.76 -11.59 -7.71
C MET A 231 13.69 -10.94 -6.69
N ASP A 232 15.01 -11.15 -6.85
CA ASP A 232 16.05 -10.63 -5.96
C ASP A 232 16.00 -9.09 -5.91
N SER A 233 16.10 -8.53 -4.70
CA SER A 233 16.16 -7.09 -4.46
C SER A 233 17.17 -6.34 -5.34
N LYS A 234 18.26 -7.01 -5.76
CA LYS A 234 19.29 -6.43 -6.64
C LYS A 234 18.69 -5.85 -7.91
N LEU A 235 17.72 -6.54 -8.52
CA LEU A 235 17.09 -6.08 -9.76
C LEU A 235 16.40 -4.72 -9.57
N TRP A 236 15.69 -4.56 -8.45
CA TRP A 236 14.95 -3.35 -8.09
C TRP A 236 15.86 -2.20 -7.66
N LYS A 237 17.02 -2.52 -7.06
CA LYS A 237 18.05 -1.53 -6.73
C LYS A 237 18.70 -0.99 -7.99
N VAL A 238 19.08 -1.88 -8.91
CA VAL A 238 19.66 -1.50 -10.20
C VAL A 238 18.68 -0.67 -11.03
N SER A 239 17.39 -1.00 -11.01
CA SER A 239 16.38 -0.22 -11.72
C SER A 239 16.02 1.11 -11.05
N GLY A 240 16.55 1.41 -9.85
CA GLY A 240 16.22 2.62 -9.08
C GLY A 240 14.83 2.63 -8.44
N HIS A 241 14.10 1.51 -8.51
CA HIS A 241 12.75 1.39 -7.95
C HIS A 241 12.75 1.06 -6.46
N TRP A 242 13.83 0.48 -5.95
CA TRP A 242 13.94 0.07 -4.55
C TRP A 242 13.65 1.22 -3.60
N ASP A 243 14.37 2.33 -3.70
CA ASP A 243 14.24 3.44 -2.74
C ASP A 243 12.89 4.16 -2.82
N LYS A 244 12.20 4.07 -3.97
CA LYS A 244 10.91 4.74 -4.20
C LYS A 244 9.71 3.90 -3.78
N TYR A 245 9.80 2.58 -3.95
CA TYR A 245 8.63 1.69 -3.83
C TYR A 245 8.75 0.63 -2.75
N LYS A 246 9.92 0.46 -2.10
CA LYS A 246 10.13 -0.62 -1.11
C LYS A 246 9.05 -0.68 -0.04
N GLU A 247 8.59 0.46 0.47
CA GLU A 247 7.55 0.52 1.52
C GLU A 247 6.19 -0.02 1.05
N ASN A 248 5.94 0.00 -0.26
CA ASN A 248 4.70 -0.44 -0.89
C ASN A 248 4.81 -1.84 -1.52
N ASN A 249 5.76 -2.67 -1.09
CA ASN A 249 6.03 -3.97 -1.71
C ASN A 249 6.07 -5.11 -0.68
N PHE A 250 5.66 -6.31 -1.11
CA PHE A 250 5.84 -7.51 -0.28
C PHE A 250 7.28 -7.98 -0.33
N LEU A 251 7.91 -8.04 0.84
CA LEU A 251 9.27 -8.50 1.02
C LEU A 251 9.27 -9.93 1.53
N THR A 252 10.17 -10.74 0.98
CA THR A 252 10.47 -12.09 1.49
C THR A 252 11.98 -12.30 1.50
N HIS A 253 12.44 -13.39 2.09
CA HIS A 253 13.84 -13.74 2.13
C HIS A 253 14.05 -15.16 1.60
N TYR A 254 15.06 -15.32 0.74
CA TYR A 254 15.51 -16.62 0.25
C TYR A 254 17.03 -16.67 0.38
N GLU A 255 17.56 -17.70 1.04
CA GLU A 255 19.00 -17.84 1.35
C GLU A 255 19.59 -16.58 2.02
N LYS A 256 18.88 -16.00 2.99
CA LYS A 256 19.26 -14.75 3.69
C LYS A 256 19.39 -13.51 2.78
N ARG A 257 18.96 -13.59 1.53
CA ARG A 257 18.89 -12.45 0.61
C ARG A 257 17.46 -11.92 0.55
N PRO A 258 17.27 -10.60 0.46
CA PRO A 258 15.94 -10.03 0.30
C PRO A 258 15.44 -10.19 -1.14
N PHE A 259 14.20 -10.62 -1.25
CA PHE A 259 13.43 -10.76 -2.48
C PHE A 259 12.14 -9.96 -2.34
N LEU A 260 11.52 -9.70 -3.48
CA LEU A 260 10.31 -8.90 -3.58
C LEU A 260 9.30 -9.58 -4.48
N ALA A 261 8.02 -9.56 -4.11
CA ALA A 261 6.95 -9.77 -5.08
C ALA A 261 6.92 -8.56 -6.02
N LYS A 262 6.90 -8.79 -7.33
CA LYS A 262 7.06 -7.73 -8.33
C LYS A 262 5.88 -6.73 -8.28
N PRO A 263 6.13 -5.42 -8.15
CA PRO A 263 5.06 -4.40 -8.24
C PRO A 263 4.76 -3.94 -9.67
N MET A 264 5.58 -4.38 -10.63
CA MET A 264 5.53 -4.05 -12.06
C MET A 264 6.37 -5.05 -12.85
N ASN A 265 6.17 -5.12 -14.17
CA ASN A 265 6.83 -6.12 -15.02
C ASN A 265 8.15 -5.64 -15.63
N CYS A 266 8.37 -4.32 -15.70
CA CYS A 266 9.45 -3.71 -16.47
C CYS A 266 10.83 -4.34 -16.24
N PRO A 267 11.31 -4.50 -14.98
CA PRO A 267 12.66 -5.04 -14.76
C PRO A 267 12.81 -6.50 -15.21
N GLY A 268 11.76 -7.32 -15.08
CA GLY A 268 11.76 -8.68 -15.63
C GLY A 268 11.80 -8.67 -17.15
N GLY A 269 11.01 -7.81 -17.79
CA GLY A 269 11.01 -7.63 -19.25
C GLY A 269 12.36 -7.17 -19.79
N MET A 270 13.08 -6.31 -19.06
CA MET A 270 14.44 -5.91 -19.43
C MET A 270 15.43 -7.08 -19.40
N LEU A 271 15.29 -8.02 -18.45
CA LEU A 271 16.12 -9.22 -18.41
C LEU A 271 15.86 -10.14 -19.60
N VAL A 272 14.58 -10.28 -20.01
CA VAL A 272 14.20 -11.03 -21.21
C VAL A 272 14.76 -10.38 -22.47
N TYR A 273 14.69 -9.05 -22.60
CA TYR A 273 15.30 -8.33 -23.72
C TYR A 273 16.82 -8.60 -23.80
N ASN A 274 17.48 -8.63 -22.65
CA ASN A 274 18.93 -8.77 -22.52
C ASN A 274 19.47 -10.21 -22.65
N THR A 275 18.62 -11.21 -22.91
CA THR A 275 19.09 -12.61 -23.05
C THR A 275 19.94 -12.84 -24.28
N GLU A 276 19.70 -12.08 -25.34
CA GLU A 276 20.38 -12.22 -26.63
C GLU A 276 20.67 -10.85 -27.25
N PRO A 277 21.79 -10.70 -27.99
CA PRO A 277 22.08 -9.50 -28.75
C PRO A 277 20.94 -9.15 -29.72
N LYS A 278 20.65 -7.85 -29.87
CA LYS A 278 19.63 -7.35 -30.81
C LYS A 278 20.29 -6.45 -31.86
N SER A 279 19.92 -6.67 -33.12
CA SER A 279 20.24 -5.78 -34.23
C SER A 279 19.21 -4.67 -34.33
N TYR A 280 19.58 -3.52 -34.92
CA TYR A 280 18.62 -2.47 -35.24
C TYR A 280 17.49 -2.95 -36.19
N LYS A 281 17.73 -4.04 -36.93
CA LYS A 281 16.74 -4.68 -37.81
C LYS A 281 15.66 -5.45 -37.05
N ASP A 282 15.94 -5.81 -35.81
CA ASP A 282 14.99 -6.52 -34.94
C ASP A 282 14.02 -5.55 -34.25
N LEU A 283 14.21 -4.24 -34.45
CA LEU A 283 13.41 -3.17 -33.85
C LEU A 283 12.46 -2.52 -34.88
N PRO A 284 11.21 -2.20 -34.51
CA PRO A 284 10.69 -2.18 -33.15
C PRO A 284 10.30 -3.58 -32.65
N LEU A 285 10.69 -3.90 -31.41
CA LEU A 285 10.33 -5.14 -30.73
C LEU A 285 9.21 -4.85 -29.74
N ARG A 286 8.08 -5.56 -29.86
CA ARG A 286 6.90 -5.40 -29.00
C ARG A 286 6.76 -6.59 -28.07
N VAL A 287 6.94 -6.36 -26.76
CA VAL A 287 6.96 -7.45 -25.78
C VAL A 287 5.87 -7.21 -24.74
N GLY A 288 4.82 -8.03 -24.77
CA GLY A 288 3.69 -7.97 -23.83
C GLY A 288 3.77 -9.02 -22.74
N GLU A 289 3.25 -8.72 -21.56
CA GLU A 289 3.12 -9.66 -20.44
C GLU A 289 1.76 -9.44 -19.74
N LEU A 290 0.97 -10.52 -19.58
CA LEU A 290 -0.16 -10.55 -18.65
C LEU A 290 0.35 -10.75 -17.22
N GLY A 291 1.04 -9.73 -16.71
CA GLY A 291 1.89 -9.82 -15.54
C GLY A 291 1.11 -9.74 -14.24
N ILE A 292 1.23 -10.77 -13.40
CA ILE A 292 0.68 -10.76 -12.05
C ILE A 292 1.62 -9.97 -11.15
N VAL A 293 1.13 -8.86 -10.62
CA VAL A 293 1.89 -7.95 -9.76
C VAL A 293 1.22 -7.78 -8.39
N HIS A 294 2.02 -7.36 -7.42
CA HIS A 294 1.60 -7.13 -6.04
C HIS A 294 2.05 -5.77 -5.55
N ARG A 295 1.12 -4.98 -5.00
CA ARG A 295 1.41 -3.70 -4.34
C ARG A 295 0.78 -3.69 -2.96
N VAL A 296 1.55 -3.33 -1.95
CA VAL A 296 1.05 -3.10 -0.59
C VAL A 296 0.32 -1.76 -0.60
N GLU A 297 -1.00 -1.85 -0.74
CA GLU A 297 -1.92 -0.72 -0.63
C GLU A 297 -2.33 -0.53 0.84
N LEU A 298 -2.66 0.70 1.21
CA LEU A 298 -3.21 0.97 2.54
C LEU A 298 -4.53 0.18 2.73
N SER A 299 -4.70 -0.47 3.88
CA SER A 299 -5.86 -1.34 4.11
C SER A 299 -7.21 -0.62 3.95
N GLY A 300 -7.26 0.69 4.20
CA GLY A 300 -8.46 1.52 4.07
C GLY A 300 -8.80 1.97 2.65
N VAL A 301 -7.91 1.78 1.65
CA VAL A 301 -8.16 2.24 0.27
C VAL A 301 -8.67 1.14 -0.66
N LEU A 302 -8.68 -0.12 -0.22
CA LEU A 302 -9.13 -1.25 -1.03
C LEU A 302 -10.62 -1.12 -1.38
N SER A 303 -10.96 -1.35 -2.66
CA SER A 303 -12.33 -1.15 -3.15
C SER A 303 -12.69 -2.13 -4.27
N GLY A 304 -13.32 -3.25 -3.89
CA GLY A 304 -13.75 -4.30 -4.82
C GLY A 304 -12.63 -4.68 -5.79
N LEU A 305 -12.94 -4.77 -7.08
CA LEU A 305 -11.95 -4.97 -8.15
C LEU A 305 -11.22 -3.70 -8.63
N PHE A 306 -11.61 -2.49 -8.20
CA PHE A 306 -11.00 -1.25 -8.68
C PHE A 306 -9.68 -0.92 -8.00
N ARG A 307 -9.53 -1.28 -6.72
CA ARG A 307 -8.28 -1.10 -5.98
C ARG A 307 -7.98 -2.34 -5.15
N VAL A 308 -6.97 -3.08 -5.61
CA VAL A 308 -6.59 -4.41 -5.14
C VAL A 308 -5.08 -4.47 -4.89
N ILE A 309 -4.67 -5.40 -4.04
CA ILE A 309 -3.26 -5.66 -3.75
C ILE A 309 -2.62 -6.47 -4.88
N GLN A 310 -3.33 -7.47 -5.40
CA GLN A 310 -2.88 -8.30 -6.51
C GLN A 310 -3.74 -8.05 -7.74
N PHE A 311 -3.09 -7.77 -8.87
CA PHE A 311 -3.76 -7.60 -10.15
C PHE A 311 -2.90 -8.12 -11.30
N THR A 312 -3.56 -8.42 -12.42
CA THR A 312 -2.90 -8.77 -13.68
C THR A 312 -2.86 -7.50 -14.51
N GLN A 313 -1.68 -6.98 -14.80
CA GLN A 313 -1.50 -5.88 -15.76
C GLN A 313 -1.35 -6.48 -17.15
N ASP A 314 -2.11 -5.96 -18.10
CA ASP A 314 -1.95 -6.18 -19.53
C ASP A 314 -0.85 -5.27 -20.09
N ASP A 315 0.36 -5.48 -19.58
CA ASP A 315 1.50 -4.57 -19.74
C ASP A 315 2.31 -4.90 -20.99
N ALA A 316 2.97 -3.91 -21.58
CA ALA A 316 3.86 -4.13 -22.71
C ALA A 316 5.03 -3.14 -22.75
N HIS A 317 6.18 -3.64 -23.16
CA HIS A 317 7.43 -2.89 -23.31
C HIS A 317 7.87 -2.94 -24.76
N LEU A 318 7.94 -1.77 -25.39
CA LEU A 318 8.32 -1.63 -26.78
C LEU A 318 9.72 -1.05 -26.87
N PHE A 319 10.60 -1.75 -27.59
CA PHE A 319 11.97 -1.34 -27.80
C PHE A 319 12.10 -0.79 -29.20
N CYS A 320 12.54 0.47 -29.31
CA CYS A 320 12.65 1.19 -30.57
C CYS A 320 14.09 1.66 -30.79
N ALA A 321 14.53 1.68 -32.05
CA ALA A 321 15.87 2.12 -32.42
C ALA A 321 16.03 3.66 -32.43
N ASN A 322 14.93 4.40 -32.62
CA ASN A 322 14.95 5.85 -32.77
C ASN A 322 13.57 6.47 -32.49
N GLU A 323 13.53 7.80 -32.35
CA GLU A 323 12.32 8.58 -32.06
C GLU A 323 11.21 8.42 -33.10
N LYS A 324 11.57 8.18 -34.38
CA LYS A 324 10.58 7.95 -35.44
C LYS A 324 9.78 6.67 -35.15
N GLN A 325 10.47 5.57 -34.82
CA GLN A 325 9.81 4.34 -34.42
C GLN A 325 8.98 4.53 -33.14
N VAL A 326 9.51 5.22 -32.12
CA VAL A 326 8.75 5.51 -30.88
C VAL A 326 7.42 6.20 -31.20
N LYS A 327 7.44 7.20 -32.08
CA LYS A 327 6.23 7.91 -32.50
C LYS A 327 5.24 7.00 -33.24
N GLU A 328 5.73 6.17 -34.18
CA GLU A 328 4.90 5.21 -34.92
C GLU A 328 4.25 4.19 -33.98
N GLU A 329 4.99 3.70 -32.98
CA GLU A 329 4.48 2.78 -31.97
C GLU A 329 3.43 3.44 -31.06
N ILE A 330 3.62 4.69 -30.65
CA ILE A 330 2.60 5.44 -29.90
C ILE A 330 1.30 5.53 -30.71
N PHE A 331 1.37 5.79 -32.02
CA PHE A 331 0.19 5.82 -32.87
C PHE A 331 -0.52 4.48 -32.96
N GLY A 332 0.24 3.38 -33.10
CA GLY A 332 -0.31 2.03 -33.07
C GLY A 332 -1.04 1.74 -31.75
N ILE A 333 -0.41 2.06 -30.61
CA ILE A 333 -1.01 1.88 -29.28
C ILE A 333 -2.31 2.69 -29.15
N MET A 334 -2.33 3.95 -29.59
CA MET A 334 -3.53 4.79 -29.54
C MET A 334 -4.68 4.22 -30.38
N ASP A 335 -4.36 3.64 -31.54
CA ASP A 335 -5.37 3.03 -32.41
C ASP A 335 -5.89 1.70 -31.79
N MET A 336 -5.02 0.90 -31.16
CA MET A 336 -5.41 -0.27 -30.38
C MET A 336 -6.33 0.10 -29.21
N ILE A 337 -5.98 1.12 -28.41
CA ILE A 337 -6.81 1.58 -27.29
C ILE A 337 -8.21 1.95 -27.77
N LYS A 338 -8.33 2.67 -28.90
CA LYS A 338 -9.62 3.03 -29.49
C LYS A 338 -10.43 1.79 -29.91
N GLU A 339 -9.78 0.77 -30.46
CA GLU A 339 -10.44 -0.49 -30.81
C GLU A 339 -10.97 -1.24 -29.58
N PHE A 340 -10.17 -1.32 -28.51
CA PHE A 340 -10.61 -1.90 -27.23
C PHE A 340 -11.81 -1.14 -26.67
N TYR A 341 -11.73 0.19 -26.56
CA TYR A 341 -12.81 1.00 -26.03
C TYR A 341 -14.10 0.86 -26.86
N LYS A 342 -13.97 0.90 -28.19
CA LYS A 342 -15.09 0.72 -29.11
C LYS A 342 -15.74 -0.66 -28.97
N LYS A 343 -14.97 -1.73 -28.75
CA LYS A 343 -15.50 -3.10 -28.55
C LYS A 343 -16.46 -3.18 -27.37
N PHE A 344 -16.22 -2.39 -26.32
CA PHE A 344 -17.03 -2.36 -25.11
C PHE A 344 -17.99 -1.16 -25.04
N ASN A 345 -18.19 -0.43 -26.15
CA ASN A 345 -18.97 0.80 -26.22
C ASN A 345 -18.57 1.82 -25.14
N LEU A 346 -17.27 1.91 -24.85
CA LEU A 346 -16.70 2.92 -23.96
C LEU A 346 -16.23 4.13 -24.76
N GLU A 347 -16.40 5.31 -24.17
CA GLU A 347 -15.88 6.56 -24.75
C GLU A 347 -14.43 6.79 -24.34
N PHE A 348 -13.62 7.24 -25.29
CA PHE A 348 -12.24 7.68 -25.06
C PHE A 348 -12.21 9.21 -25.11
N ASP A 349 -12.71 9.84 -24.05
CA ASP A 349 -13.02 11.27 -23.97
C ASP A 349 -12.07 12.07 -23.06
N HIS A 350 -11.42 11.39 -22.11
CA HIS A 350 -10.48 11.98 -21.16
C HIS A 350 -9.07 11.45 -21.34
N VAL A 351 -8.16 12.34 -21.74
CA VAL A 351 -6.73 12.04 -21.94
C VAL A 351 -5.90 13.05 -21.17
N GLU A 352 -4.89 12.57 -20.45
CA GLU A 352 -3.94 13.37 -19.70
C GLU A 352 -2.52 13.14 -20.22
N LEU A 353 -1.73 14.21 -20.31
CA LEU A 353 -0.31 14.22 -20.60
C LEU A 353 0.44 14.54 -19.32
N SER A 354 0.78 13.49 -18.56
CA SER A 354 1.55 13.66 -17.32
C SER A 354 2.97 14.13 -17.63
N THR A 355 3.33 15.32 -17.12
CA THR A 355 4.66 15.92 -17.26
C THR A 355 5.59 15.54 -16.09
N ARG A 356 6.85 15.96 -16.17
CA ARG A 356 7.90 15.61 -15.20
C ARG A 356 7.49 15.95 -13.76
N PRO A 357 7.58 14.99 -12.81
CA PRO A 357 7.35 15.26 -11.40
C PRO A 357 8.59 15.90 -10.74
N GLU A 358 8.43 16.50 -9.56
CA GLU A 358 9.55 17.04 -8.77
C GLU A 358 10.63 15.97 -8.49
N LYS A 359 10.20 14.74 -8.16
CA LYS A 359 11.09 13.60 -7.92
C LYS A 359 11.17 12.70 -9.14
N ARG A 360 12.19 12.90 -9.99
CA ARG A 360 12.37 12.16 -11.25
C ARG A 360 13.77 11.56 -11.41
N ILE A 361 13.91 10.68 -12.40
CA ILE A 361 15.17 10.11 -12.88
C ILE A 361 15.34 10.56 -14.34
N GLY A 362 16.58 10.69 -14.81
CA GLY A 362 16.90 11.16 -16.16
C GLY A 362 17.22 12.66 -16.21
N SER A 363 17.88 13.08 -17.28
CA SER A 363 18.26 14.47 -17.49
C SER A 363 17.07 15.31 -17.96
N ASP A 364 17.16 16.64 -17.81
CA ASP A 364 16.15 17.57 -18.32
C ASP A 364 15.96 17.44 -19.82
N LYS A 365 17.04 17.14 -20.53
CA LYS A 365 17.01 16.89 -21.97
C LYS A 365 16.20 15.63 -22.31
N ASP A 366 16.37 14.55 -21.55
CA ASP A 366 15.59 13.31 -21.78
C ASP A 366 14.09 13.56 -21.58
N TRP A 367 13.75 14.32 -20.54
CA TRP A 367 12.37 14.72 -20.26
C TRP A 367 11.81 15.67 -21.33
N ASP A 368 12.58 16.66 -21.77
CA ASP A 368 12.18 17.57 -22.85
C ASP A 368 11.86 16.78 -24.13
N THR A 369 12.68 15.78 -24.47
CA THR A 369 12.44 14.93 -25.63
C THR A 369 11.17 14.08 -25.44
N ALA A 370 11.00 13.42 -24.30
CA ALA A 370 9.85 12.56 -24.03
C ALA A 370 8.52 13.33 -24.04
N GLU A 371 8.46 14.47 -23.34
CA GLU A 371 7.27 15.33 -23.27
C GLU A 371 6.89 15.87 -24.66
N LYS A 372 7.87 16.38 -25.42
CA LYS A 372 7.63 16.88 -26.79
C LYS A 372 7.17 15.79 -27.73
N LEU A 373 7.70 14.58 -27.61
CA LEU A 373 7.33 13.46 -28.47
C LEU A 373 5.87 13.06 -28.23
N LEU A 374 5.45 12.95 -26.97
CA LEU A 374 4.08 12.65 -26.58
C LEU A 374 3.11 13.77 -26.98
N GLU A 375 3.47 15.02 -26.71
CA GLU A 375 2.68 16.19 -27.12
C GLU A 375 2.49 16.23 -28.64
N LYS A 376 3.56 16.02 -29.41
CA LYS A 376 3.49 15.99 -30.87
C LYS A 376 2.60 14.87 -31.37
N ALA A 377 2.67 13.69 -30.75
CA ALA A 377 1.82 12.56 -31.12
C ALA A 377 0.33 12.87 -30.87
N LEU A 378 -0.01 13.44 -29.72
CA LEU A 378 -1.37 13.85 -29.38
C LEU A 378 -1.92 14.91 -30.35
N ASN A 379 -1.10 15.93 -30.65
CA ASN A 379 -1.46 17.00 -31.58
C ASN A 379 -1.70 16.50 -33.01
N GLU A 380 -0.83 15.62 -33.52
CA GLU A 380 -1.00 15.05 -34.86
C GLU A 380 -2.23 14.15 -34.99
N LYS A 381 -2.53 13.35 -33.96
CA LYS A 381 -3.76 12.55 -33.88
C LYS A 381 -5.00 13.38 -33.52
N LYS A 382 -4.85 14.70 -33.31
CA LYS A 382 -5.90 15.66 -32.95
C LYS A 382 -6.69 15.24 -31.70
N ILE A 383 -6.00 14.68 -30.72
CA ILE A 383 -6.59 14.28 -29.45
C ILE A 383 -6.53 15.46 -28.49
N LYS A 384 -7.66 15.79 -27.86
CA LYS A 384 -7.70 16.78 -26.78
C LYS A 384 -7.15 16.14 -25.52
N TYR A 385 -6.24 16.84 -24.83
CA TYR A 385 -5.65 16.37 -23.59
C TYR A 385 -5.57 17.49 -22.55
N LYS A 386 -5.38 17.10 -21.29
CA LYS A 386 -5.02 17.97 -20.16
C LYS A 386 -3.58 17.67 -19.74
N ILE A 387 -2.92 18.63 -19.11
CA ILE A 387 -1.59 18.42 -18.49
C ILE A 387 -1.79 18.07 -17.02
#